data_AF-A0A1F6NTE5-F1
#
_entry.id   AF-A0A1F6NTE5-F1
#
_cell.length_a   1.000
_cell.length_b   1.000
_cell.length_c   1.000
_cell.angle_alpha   90.00
_cell.angle_beta   90.00
_cell.angle_gamma   90.00
#
_symmetry.space_group_name_H-M   'P 1'
#
loop_
_entity.id
_entity.type
_entity.pdbx_description
1 polymer ?
#
loop_
_entity_poly.entity_id
_entity_poly.type
_entity_poly.pdbx_seq_one_letter_code
_entity_poly.pdbx_strand_id
1 'polypeptide(L)'
;MKYTCRYISGGGTEYDGGIWEMKETPSKFIFTILKKSFYETNWDKLIIHKDEMKNKRHCLHDWEDGTFTIYPDQSGIPHIFSPEEKGK
;
A
#
# COMPACT_ATOMS: atom_id res chain seq x y z
N MET A 1 -1.65 -12.00 -2.19
CA MET A 1 -0.16 -12.00 -2.14
C MET A 1 0.26 -11.15 -0.94
N LYS A 2 1.39 -11.47 -0.27
CA LYS A 2 1.87 -10.67 0.87
C LYS A 2 2.88 -9.62 0.42
N TYR A 3 2.91 -8.50 1.13
CA TYR A 3 3.71 -7.32 0.82
C TYR A 3 4.35 -6.77 2.08
N THR A 4 5.59 -6.32 1.98
CA THR A 4 6.18 -5.40 2.95
C THR A 4 5.82 -3.98 2.53
N CYS A 5 5.35 -3.18 3.48
CA CYS A 5 5.06 -1.77 3.26
C CYS A 5 6.18 -0.93 3.87
N ARG A 6 6.66 0.07 3.12
CA ARG A 6 7.52 1.14 3.64
C ARG A 6 6.93 2.49 3.27
N TYR A 7 7.04 3.48 4.14
CA TYR A 7 6.61 4.85 3.80
C TYR A 7 7.69 5.87 4.09
N ILE A 8 7.70 6.94 3.29
CA ILE A 8 8.69 8.03 3.39
C ILE A 8 8.00 9.24 4.00
N SER A 9 8.38 9.61 5.23
CA SER A 9 7.84 10.80 5.89
C SER A 9 8.27 12.10 5.21
N GLY A 10 7.61 13.22 5.55
CA GLY A 10 7.97 14.55 5.04
C GLY A 10 9.41 15.01 5.37
N GLY A 11 10.09 14.35 6.30
CA GLY A 11 11.52 14.59 6.60
C GLY A 11 12.49 13.72 5.79
N GLY A 12 12.00 12.89 4.86
CA GLY A 12 12.82 11.96 4.07
C GLY A 12 13.20 10.67 4.79
N THR A 13 12.79 10.49 6.05
CA THR A 13 13.00 9.25 6.80
C THR A 13 12.05 8.16 6.33
N GLU A 14 12.60 6.98 6.05
CA GLU A 14 11.85 5.75 5.76
C GLU A 14 11.41 5.05 7.05
N TYR A 15 10.18 4.54 7.05
CA TYR A 15 9.60 3.78 8.14
C TYR A 15 9.03 2.45 7.65
N ASP A 16 9.06 1.45 8.52
CA ASP A 16 8.34 0.18 8.32
C ASP A 16 6.83 0.44 8.46
N GLY A 17 6.07 0.15 7.41
CA GLY A 17 4.61 0.24 7.34
C GLY A 17 3.90 -1.08 7.62
N GLY A 18 4.64 -2.14 7.98
CA GLY A 18 4.12 -3.45 8.34
C GLY A 18 3.99 -4.42 7.17
N ILE A 19 3.41 -5.59 7.46
CA ILE A 19 3.14 -6.64 6.47
C ILE A 19 1.67 -6.58 6.07
N TRP A 20 1.41 -6.60 4.77
CA TRP A 20 0.08 -6.45 4.18
C TRP A 20 -0.26 -7.62 3.27
N GLU A 21 -1.55 -7.91 3.15
CA GLU A 21 -2.10 -8.77 2.11
C GLU A 21 -2.79 -7.91 1.05
N MET A 22 -2.46 -8.13 -0.22
CA MET A 22 -3.24 -7.59 -1.34
C MET A 22 -4.14 -8.67 -1.94
N LYS A 23 -5.41 -8.30 -2.10
CA LYS A 23 -6.42 -9.02 -2.88
C LYS A 23 -6.88 -8.14 -4.03
N GLU A 24 -6.84 -8.71 -5.23
CA GLU A 24 -7.34 -8.07 -6.43
C GLU A 24 -8.73 -8.60 -6.78
N THR A 25 -9.61 -7.69 -7.21
CA THR A 25 -10.91 -7.99 -7.80
C THR A 25 -11.02 -7.29 -9.15
N PRO A 26 -12.04 -7.62 -9.97
CA PRO A 26 -12.23 -6.92 -11.24
C PRO A 26 -12.35 -5.40 -11.13
N SER A 27 -12.79 -4.88 -9.98
CA SER A 27 -13.03 -3.43 -9.80
C SER A 27 -12.13 -2.74 -8.78
N LYS A 28 -11.34 -3.48 -7.99
CA LYS A 28 -10.58 -2.93 -6.86
C LYS A 28 -9.30 -3.71 -6.55
N PHE A 29 -8.33 -2.99 -6.00
CA PHE A 29 -7.27 -3.55 -5.18
C PHE A 29 -7.59 -3.30 -3.71
N ILE A 30 -7.41 -4.32 -2.87
CA ILE A 30 -7.70 -4.26 -1.43
C ILE A 30 -6.45 -4.69 -0.69
N PHE A 31 -5.80 -3.74 -0.02
CA PHE A 31 -4.67 -3.98 0.86
C PHE A 31 -5.19 -4.05 2.30
N THR A 32 -4.89 -5.12 3.01
CA THR A 32 -5.26 -5.29 4.43
C THR A 32 -4.01 -5.58 5.24
N ILE A 33 -3.81 -4.88 6.35
CA ILE A 33 -2.65 -5.10 7.20
C ILE A 33 -2.78 -6.47 7.90
N LEU A 34 -1.69 -7.25 7.87
CA LEU A 34 -1.57 -8.53 8.59
C LEU A 34 -0.76 -8.36 9.87
N LYS A 35 0.25 -7.49 9.84
CA LYS A 35 1.12 -7.20 10.98
C LYS A 35 1.44 -5.71 11.00
N LYS A 36 0.99 -5.01 12.04
CA LYS A 36 1.34 -3.61 12.29
C LYS A 36 2.82 -3.49 12.65
N SER A 37 3.47 -2.45 12.14
CA SER A 37 4.78 -2.03 12.65
C SER A 37 4.59 -1.23 13.94
N PHE A 38 5.68 -1.03 14.69
CA PHE A 38 5.68 -0.19 15.90
C PHE A 38 5.32 1.28 15.60
N TYR A 39 5.55 1.73 14.35
CA TYR A 39 5.30 3.10 13.91
C TYR A 39 3.91 3.29 13.28
N GLU A 40 2.97 2.41 13.63
CA GLU A 40 1.54 2.38 13.25
C GLU A 40 1.13 3.30 12.08
N THR A 41 0.91 2.69 10.91
CA THR A 41 0.10 3.36 9.89
C THR A 41 -1.34 3.48 10.39
N ASN A 42 -2.00 4.63 10.23
CA ASN A 42 -3.38 4.86 10.67
C ASN A 42 -4.44 4.01 9.94
N TRP A 43 -4.05 3.18 8.97
CA TRP A 43 -4.96 2.38 8.15
C TRP A 43 -4.78 0.89 8.44
N ASP A 44 -5.89 0.20 8.72
CA ASP A 44 -5.94 -1.27 8.73
C ASP A 44 -6.24 -1.84 7.34
N LYS A 45 -6.80 -1.01 6.46
CA LYS A 45 -7.24 -1.39 5.12
C LYS A 45 -7.21 -0.20 4.16
N LEU A 46 -6.69 -0.42 2.95
CA LEU A 46 -6.75 0.51 1.83
C LEU A 46 -7.53 -0.14 0.70
N ILE A 47 -8.56 0.54 0.22
CA ILE A 47 -9.41 0.08 -0.89
C ILE A 47 -9.24 1.05 -2.06
N ILE A 48 -8.65 0.56 -3.14
CA ILE A 48 -8.31 1.35 -4.31
C ILE A 48 -9.24 0.89 -5.43
N HIS A 49 -10.03 1.80 -5.96
CA HIS A 49 -10.91 1.50 -7.09
C HIS A 49 -10.11 1.61 -8.40
N LYS A 50 -10.26 0.65 -9.30
CA LYS A 50 -9.66 0.71 -10.65
C LYS A 50 -10.35 1.75 -11.54
N ASP A 51 -11.58 2.12 -11.19
CA ASP A 51 -12.33 3.21 -11.80
C ASP A 51 -11.88 4.54 -11.17
N GLU A 52 -11.19 5.38 -11.95
CA GLU A 52 -10.63 6.66 -11.53
C GLU A 52 -11.68 7.60 -10.91
N MET A 53 -12.91 7.60 -11.43
CA MET A 53 -13.99 8.44 -10.92
C MET A 53 -14.38 8.08 -9.48
N LYS A 54 -14.14 6.82 -9.08
CA LYS A 54 -14.37 6.29 -7.73
C LYS A 54 -13.12 6.35 -6.85
N ASN A 55 -11.93 6.51 -7.44
CA ASN A 55 -10.66 6.48 -6.74
C ASN A 55 -10.24 7.84 -6.16
N LYS A 56 -11.20 8.60 -5.63
CA LYS A 56 -10.99 9.99 -5.18
C LYS A 56 -10.10 10.12 -3.94
N ARG A 57 -9.89 9.03 -3.20
CA ARG A 57 -9.25 9.05 -1.88
C ARG A 57 -7.79 8.58 -1.89
N HIS A 58 -7.45 7.60 -2.72
CA HIS A 58 -6.12 7.01 -2.74
C HIS A 58 -5.60 7.04 -4.17
N CYS A 59 -4.38 7.53 -4.38
CA CYS A 59 -3.71 7.35 -5.66
C CYS A 59 -2.89 6.06 -5.59
N LEU A 60 -2.96 5.21 -6.62
CA LEU A 60 -2.13 4.01 -6.73
C LEU A 60 -1.36 4.08 -8.04
N HIS A 61 -0.08 3.75 -7.97
CA HIS A 61 0.79 3.51 -9.09
C HIS A 61 1.24 2.04 -9.05
N ASP A 62 0.99 1.32 -10.12
CA ASP A 62 1.48 -0.05 -10.34
C ASP A 62 2.76 0.04 -11.18
N TRP A 63 3.84 -0.54 -10.67
CA TRP A 63 5.14 -0.52 -11.36
C TRP A 63 5.30 -1.69 -12.34
N GLU A 64 4.30 -2.56 -12.47
CA GLU A 64 4.27 -3.75 -13.33
C GLU A 64 5.31 -4.84 -12.99
N ASP A 65 6.18 -4.60 -12.00
CA ASP A 65 7.12 -5.57 -11.42
C ASP A 65 6.53 -6.28 -10.18
N GLY A 66 5.26 -6.01 -9.87
CA GLY A 66 4.56 -6.48 -8.68
C GLY A 66 4.66 -5.53 -7.49
N THR A 67 5.42 -4.44 -7.57
CA THR A 67 5.47 -3.37 -6.59
C THR A 67 4.34 -2.37 -6.81
N PHE A 68 3.75 -1.87 -5.72
CA PHE A 68 2.74 -0.81 -5.77
C PHE A 68 3.18 0.39 -4.94
N THR A 69 2.97 1.60 -5.43
CA THR A 69 3.04 2.81 -4.61
C THR A 69 1.64 3.36 -4.42
N ILE A 70 1.23 3.54 -3.16
CA ILE A 70 -0.05 4.14 -2.80
C ILE A 70 0.23 5.47 -2.12
N TYR A 71 -0.51 6.50 -2.46
CA TYR A 71 -0.57 7.77 -1.73
C TYR A 71 -1.91 7.83 -1.01
N PRO A 72 -1.98 7.39 0.25
CA PRO A 72 -3.23 7.37 0.99
C PRO A 72 -3.72 8.80 1.24
N ASP A 73 -5.02 9.02 1.10
CA ASP A 73 -5.68 10.32 1.35
C ASP A 73 -5.06 11.47 0.54
N GLN A 74 -4.37 11.17 -0.57
CA GLN A 74 -3.60 12.12 -1.36
C GLN A 74 -2.62 12.96 -0.52
N SER A 75 -2.14 12.41 0.60
CA SER A 75 -1.34 13.10 1.61
C SER A 75 0.10 13.45 1.19
N GLY A 76 0.52 13.08 -0.02
CA GLY A 76 1.89 13.25 -0.49
C GLY A 76 2.90 12.27 0.13
N ILE A 77 2.48 11.38 1.03
CA ILE A 77 3.32 10.36 1.67
C ILE A 77 3.21 9.04 0.88
N PRO A 78 4.25 8.65 0.12
CA PRO A 78 4.22 7.40 -0.62
C PRO A 78 4.34 6.20 0.33
N HIS A 79 3.45 5.23 0.16
CA HIS A 79 3.49 3.92 0.78
C HIS A 79 3.83 2.89 -0.30
N ILE A 80 5.03 2.34 -0.22
CA ILE A 80 5.59 1.41 -1.20
C ILE A 80 5.35 -0.01 -0.68
N PHE A 81 4.66 -0.81 -1.47
CA PHE A 81 4.31 -2.20 -1.21
C PHE A 81 5.15 -3.09 -2.11
N SER A 82 6.17 -3.74 -1.56
CA SER A 82 7.02 -4.68 -2.27
C SER A 82 6.59 -6.11 -1.97
N PRO A 83 6.46 -6.99 -2.97
CA PRO A 83 6.04 -8.37 -2.75
C PRO A 83 7.02 -9.07 -1.81
N GLU A 84 6.51 -9.80 -0.81
CA GLU A 84 7.35 -10.74 -0.08
C GLU A 84 7.69 -11.89 -1.04
N GLU A 85 8.99 -12.13 -1.28
CA GLU A 85 9.41 -13.33 -1.97
C GLU A 85 8.75 -14.52 -1.26
N LYS A 86 8.01 -15.35 -2.01
CA LYS A 86 7.53 -16.62 -1.47
C LYS A 86 8.79 -17.42 -1.13
N GLY A 87 9.10 -17.50 0.17
CA GLY A 87 10.12 -18.41 0.66
C GLY A 87 9.93 -19.77 0.00
N LYS A 88 11.00 -20.26 -0.64
CA LYS A 88 11.07 -21.60 -1.23
C LYS A 88 10.73 -22.68 -0.22
#